data_AF-A0A5C4QQ71-F1
#
_entry.id   AF-A0A5C4QQ71-F1
#
_cell.length_a   1.000
_cell.length_b   1.000
_cell.length_c   1.000
_cell.angle_alpha   90.00
_cell.angle_beta   90.00
_cell.angle_gamma   90.00
#
_symmetry.space_group_name_H-M   'P 1'
#
loop_
_entity.id
_entity.type
_entity.pdbx_description
1 polymer ?
#
loop_
_entity_poly.entity_id
_entity_poly.type
_entity_poly.pdbx_seq_one_letter_code
_entity_poly.pdbx_strand_id
1 'polypeptide(L)'
;MSYDLYFWRSGAAEDPRRLADRLADEKADGLVPDERVLAFRAELLRRWPDLDDMIAPWHHDLGWRQPWGEGGLVDRFVALALPYGWEAMSALPVLAGSYGLDLYDPQSEQLVPPASLPQDRAVRDDVARVEGWVTEDHVVRLFRQISAYVGYAYDDLDEAALVGALDDTSDEVVDGWFEYPLAGTPTLVVRLALSPGSAVVNVRVEGTMDLVLATRIETALDLL
;
A
#
# COMPACT_ATOMS: atom_id res chain seq x y z
N MET A 1 -10.83 -20.49 7.12
CA MET A 1 -9.39 -20.79 7.05
C MET A 1 -8.67 -19.56 7.55
N SER A 2 -7.88 -19.69 8.61
CA SER A 2 -6.98 -18.62 9.06
C SER A 2 -5.70 -18.64 8.22
N TYR A 3 -5.07 -17.49 8.13
CA TYR A 3 -3.78 -17.28 7.48
C TYR A 3 -2.82 -16.80 8.56
N ASP A 4 -1.76 -17.58 8.79
CA ASP A 4 -0.89 -17.40 9.95
C ASP A 4 0.43 -16.79 9.47
N LEU A 5 0.87 -15.70 10.08
CA LEU A 5 2.14 -15.05 9.75
C LEU A 5 2.99 -14.89 10.99
N TYR A 6 4.29 -15.12 10.86
CA TYR A 6 5.24 -15.03 11.98
C TYR A 6 6.33 -14.01 11.67
N PHE A 7 6.68 -13.23 12.69
CA PHE A 7 7.65 -12.15 12.61
C PHE A 7 8.62 -12.25 13.77
N TRP A 8 9.91 -12.19 13.49
CA TRP A 8 10.96 -12.18 14.52
C TRP A 8 12.19 -11.43 14.04
N ARG A 9 13.13 -11.16 14.96
CA ARG A 9 14.39 -10.51 14.64
C ARG A 9 15.21 -11.35 13.64
N SER A 10 15.70 -10.73 12.58
CA SER A 10 16.53 -11.42 11.60
C SER A 10 17.80 -12.06 12.17
N GLY A 11 18.18 -13.17 11.56
CA GLY A 11 19.42 -13.89 11.88
C GLY A 11 19.24 -15.03 12.90
N ALA A 12 18.01 -15.52 13.09
CA ALA A 12 17.79 -16.78 13.79
C ALA A 12 18.53 -17.91 13.06
N ALA A 13 19.35 -18.68 13.78
CA ALA A 13 20.19 -19.74 13.21
C ALA A 13 19.43 -21.05 12.95
N GLU A 14 18.15 -21.09 13.29
CA GLU A 14 17.32 -22.28 13.21
C GLU A 14 16.47 -22.32 11.93
N ASP A 15 16.09 -23.53 11.52
CA ASP A 15 15.10 -23.76 10.48
C ASP A 15 13.78 -22.98 10.75
N PRO A 16 13.33 -22.11 9.82
CA PRO A 16 12.19 -21.22 10.02
C PRO A 16 10.87 -21.95 10.29
N ARG A 17 10.67 -23.11 9.65
CA ARG A 17 9.46 -23.92 9.84
C ARG A 17 9.41 -24.48 11.25
N ARG A 18 10.50 -25.09 11.72
CA ARG A 18 10.59 -25.59 13.11
C ARG A 18 10.47 -24.49 14.14
N LEU A 19 11.01 -23.31 13.84
CA LEU A 19 10.85 -22.14 14.69
C LEU A 19 9.37 -21.73 14.76
N ALA A 20 8.70 -21.55 13.62
CA ALA A 20 7.29 -21.18 13.57
C ALA A 20 6.38 -22.21 14.28
N ASP A 21 6.60 -23.51 14.06
CA ASP A 21 5.88 -24.58 14.75
C ASP A 21 6.00 -24.46 16.29
N ARG A 22 7.17 -24.05 16.80
CA ARG A 22 7.35 -23.79 18.23
C ARG A 22 6.73 -22.49 18.69
N LEU A 23 6.79 -21.44 17.89
CA LEU A 23 6.19 -20.15 18.20
C LEU A 23 4.66 -20.25 18.28
N ALA A 24 4.04 -21.16 17.50
CA ALA A 24 2.63 -21.49 17.62
C ALA A 24 2.26 -22.05 19.01
N ASP A 25 3.20 -22.75 19.67
CA ASP A 25 3.10 -23.21 21.06
C ASP A 25 3.57 -22.15 22.09
N GLU A 26 3.83 -20.91 21.66
CA GLU A 26 4.44 -19.83 22.45
C GLU A 26 5.82 -20.17 23.05
N LYS A 27 6.60 -21.04 22.39
CA LYS A 27 7.96 -21.41 22.82
C LYS A 27 9.02 -20.65 22.02
N ALA A 28 9.50 -19.54 22.58
CA ALA A 28 10.50 -18.67 21.95
C ALA A 28 11.95 -18.96 22.38
N ASP A 29 12.25 -20.19 22.81
CA ASP A 29 13.62 -20.63 23.10
C ASP A 29 14.52 -20.40 21.88
N GLY A 30 15.66 -19.76 22.11
CA GLY A 30 16.62 -19.41 21.05
C GLY A 30 16.37 -18.06 20.38
N LEU A 31 15.23 -17.40 20.60
CA LEU A 31 15.03 -16.01 20.19
C LEU A 31 15.52 -15.04 21.26
N VAL A 32 16.32 -14.07 20.82
CA VAL A 32 16.80 -12.98 21.66
C VAL A 32 15.74 -11.87 21.64
N PRO A 33 15.31 -11.34 22.80
CA PRO A 33 14.50 -10.13 22.89
C PRO A 33 15.03 -8.98 22.03
N ASP A 34 14.13 -8.29 21.34
CA ASP A 34 14.45 -7.15 20.48
C ASP A 34 13.37 -6.07 20.58
N GLU A 35 13.79 -4.85 20.90
CA GLU A 35 12.91 -3.68 21.00
C GLU A 35 12.18 -3.37 19.69
N ARG A 36 12.73 -3.78 18.54
CA ARG A 36 12.08 -3.62 17.23
C ARG A 36 10.84 -4.49 17.10
N VAL A 37 10.84 -5.68 17.72
CA VAL A 37 9.66 -6.56 17.74
C VAL A 37 8.54 -5.91 18.58
N LEU A 38 8.89 -5.34 19.74
CA LEU A 38 7.93 -4.56 20.54
C LEU A 38 7.38 -3.36 19.78
N ALA A 39 8.26 -2.59 19.13
CA ALA A 39 7.86 -1.40 18.39
C ALA A 39 6.97 -1.76 17.18
N PHE A 40 7.32 -2.83 16.45
CA PHE A 40 6.49 -3.38 15.38
C PHE A 40 5.11 -3.79 15.88
N ARG A 41 5.03 -4.52 17.00
CA ARG A 41 3.77 -4.89 17.64
C ARG A 41 2.92 -3.68 18.01
N ALA A 42 3.51 -2.68 18.65
CA ALA A 42 2.80 -1.46 19.03
C ALA A 42 2.25 -0.73 17.80
N GLU A 43 3.01 -0.69 16.72
CA GLU A 43 2.61 -0.06 15.47
C GLU A 43 1.49 -0.84 14.74
N LEU A 44 1.52 -2.17 14.77
CA LEU A 44 0.42 -3.02 14.29
C LEU A 44 -0.89 -2.67 14.99
N LEU A 45 -0.90 -2.67 16.33
CA LEU A 45 -2.10 -2.38 17.12
C LEU A 45 -2.55 -0.92 17.00
N ARG A 46 -1.63 0.01 16.76
CA ARG A 46 -1.95 1.42 16.50
C ARG A 46 -2.64 1.61 15.14
N ARG A 47 -2.19 0.90 14.10
CA ARG A 47 -2.75 1.00 12.74
C ARG A 47 -4.01 0.17 12.56
N TRP A 48 -4.05 -1.01 13.19
CA TRP A 48 -5.13 -1.97 13.09
C TRP A 48 -5.49 -2.49 14.49
N PRO A 49 -6.32 -1.75 15.25
CA PRO A 49 -6.73 -2.14 16.59
C PRO A 49 -7.42 -3.51 16.63
N ASP A 50 -8.10 -3.90 15.55
CA ASP A 50 -8.78 -5.21 15.44
C ASP A 50 -7.81 -6.40 15.48
N LEU A 51 -6.50 -6.19 15.30
CA LEU A 51 -5.48 -7.24 15.44
C LEU A 51 -5.31 -7.74 16.88
N ASP A 52 -5.86 -7.06 17.87
CA ASP A 52 -5.68 -7.41 19.28
C ASP A 52 -6.09 -8.87 19.61
N ASP A 53 -7.20 -9.33 19.03
CA ASP A 53 -7.68 -10.71 19.21
C ASP A 53 -6.96 -11.72 18.30
N MET A 54 -6.10 -11.26 17.39
CA MET A 54 -5.44 -12.06 16.36
C MET A 54 -3.92 -12.11 16.50
N ILE A 55 -3.36 -11.47 17.53
CA ILE A 55 -1.91 -11.32 17.73
C ILE A 55 -1.39 -12.15 18.89
N ALA A 56 -0.34 -12.93 18.62
CA ALA A 56 0.42 -13.69 19.62
C ALA A 56 1.88 -13.19 19.69
N PRO A 57 2.62 -13.44 20.78
CA PRO A 57 2.13 -14.03 22.03
C PRO A 57 1.14 -13.07 22.70
N TRP A 58 0.19 -13.59 23.47
CA TRP A 58 -0.83 -12.75 24.09
C TRP A 58 -0.23 -11.77 25.12
N HIS A 59 -0.84 -10.58 25.32
CA HIS A 59 -0.35 -9.56 26.26
C HIS A 59 -1.41 -9.16 27.30
N HIS A 60 -0.98 -9.01 28.56
CA HIS A 60 -1.85 -8.82 29.74
C HIS A 60 -2.61 -7.48 29.80
N ASP A 61 -2.20 -6.45 29.04
CA ASP A 61 -2.76 -5.09 29.19
C ASP A 61 -4.13 -4.86 28.53
N LEU A 62 -4.75 -5.87 27.89
CA LEU A 62 -5.95 -5.69 27.05
C LEU A 62 -7.23 -6.38 27.58
N GLY A 63 -7.20 -6.94 28.80
CA GLY A 63 -8.41 -7.21 29.60
C GLY A 63 -9.20 -8.50 29.27
N TRP A 64 -8.82 -9.60 29.97
CA TRP A 64 -9.52 -10.90 30.16
C TRP A 64 -9.54 -11.88 28.96
N ARG A 65 -9.18 -13.17 29.02
CA ARG A 65 -8.63 -14.12 30.05
C ARG A 65 -7.69 -15.11 29.32
N GLN A 66 -6.48 -15.37 29.84
CA GLN A 66 -5.94 -16.72 30.12
C GLN A 66 -4.84 -16.63 31.21
N PRO A 67 -4.71 -17.59 32.15
CA PRO A 67 -3.72 -17.56 33.22
C PRO A 67 -2.39 -18.26 32.88
N TRP A 68 -2.18 -18.69 31.63
CA TRP A 68 -1.03 -19.50 31.23
C TRP A 68 -0.44 -18.95 29.94
N GLY A 69 0.67 -18.24 30.07
CA GLY A 69 1.55 -17.78 29.01
C GLY A 69 2.84 -17.34 29.68
N GLU A 70 4.01 -17.71 29.16
CA GLU A 70 5.27 -17.20 29.70
C GLU A 70 5.30 -15.69 29.49
N GLY A 71 5.35 -14.92 30.59
CA GLY A 71 5.57 -13.49 30.50
C GLY A 71 6.94 -13.19 29.85
N GLY A 72 7.03 -12.16 29.03
CA GLY A 72 8.29 -11.74 28.40
C GLY A 72 8.59 -12.38 27.03
N LEU A 73 7.54 -12.73 26.28
CA LEU A 73 7.66 -13.20 24.89
C LEU A 73 7.35 -12.12 23.86
N VAL A 74 6.66 -11.03 24.25
CA VAL A 74 6.19 -9.96 23.35
C VAL A 74 7.30 -9.20 22.63
N ASP A 75 8.52 -9.26 23.15
CA ASP A 75 9.73 -8.67 22.57
C ASP A 75 10.53 -9.67 21.73
N ARG A 76 10.07 -10.92 21.59
CA ARG A 76 10.80 -11.97 20.87
C ARG A 76 10.22 -12.26 19.50
N PHE A 77 8.89 -12.31 19.41
CA PHE A 77 8.19 -12.54 18.15
C PHE A 77 6.80 -11.91 18.15
N VAL A 78 6.23 -11.83 16.95
CA VAL A 78 4.82 -11.57 16.70
C VAL A 78 4.29 -12.69 15.81
N ALA A 79 3.14 -13.26 16.14
CA ALA A 79 2.38 -14.13 15.24
C ALA A 79 1.00 -13.53 15.01
N LEU A 80 0.48 -13.59 13.79
CA LEU A 80 -0.84 -13.10 13.42
C LEU A 80 -1.68 -14.23 12.86
N ALA A 81 -2.87 -14.44 13.41
CA ALA A 81 -3.87 -15.40 12.92
C ALA A 81 -5.00 -14.64 12.20
N LEU A 82 -4.82 -14.37 10.91
CA LEU A 82 -5.69 -13.49 10.14
C LEU A 82 -6.82 -14.25 9.44
N PRO A 83 -8.00 -13.65 9.24
CA PRO A 83 -8.99 -14.20 8.33
C PRO A 83 -8.50 -14.10 6.88
N TYR A 84 -8.93 -15.06 6.05
CA TYR A 84 -8.66 -15.00 4.62
C TYR A 84 -9.24 -13.70 4.01
N GLY A 85 -8.42 -12.99 3.22
CA GLY A 85 -8.82 -11.73 2.59
C GLY A 85 -8.81 -10.51 3.52
N TRP A 86 -8.09 -10.57 4.65
CA TRP A 86 -7.91 -9.41 5.52
C TRP A 86 -7.32 -8.21 4.75
N GLU A 87 -7.97 -7.06 4.85
CA GLU A 87 -7.81 -5.93 3.91
C GLU A 87 -6.38 -5.38 3.83
N ALA A 88 -5.59 -5.45 4.91
CA ALA A 88 -4.26 -4.88 4.97
C ALA A 88 -3.13 -5.93 4.91
N MET A 89 -3.40 -7.13 4.38
CA MET A 89 -2.42 -8.23 4.31
C MET A 89 -1.14 -7.84 3.56
N SER A 90 -1.24 -7.02 2.50
CA SER A 90 -0.09 -6.53 1.73
C SER A 90 0.78 -5.53 2.49
N ALA A 91 0.26 -4.88 3.53
CA ALA A 91 0.99 -3.88 4.31
C ALA A 91 1.90 -4.50 5.39
N LEU A 92 1.64 -5.75 5.80
CA LEU A 92 2.40 -6.43 6.86
C LEU A 92 3.87 -6.69 6.47
N PRO A 93 4.20 -7.21 5.27
CA PRO A 93 5.58 -7.38 4.84
C PRO A 93 6.35 -6.05 4.79
N VAL A 94 5.70 -4.96 4.37
CA VAL A 94 6.31 -3.63 4.29
C VAL A 94 6.67 -3.12 5.68
N LEU A 95 5.72 -3.24 6.60
CA LEU A 95 5.93 -2.81 7.99
C LEU A 95 7.01 -3.67 8.67
N ALA A 96 7.00 -4.99 8.49
CA ALA A 96 8.05 -5.85 9.03
C ALA A 96 9.44 -5.48 8.49
N GLY A 97 9.53 -5.13 7.20
CA GLY A 97 10.75 -4.65 6.56
C GLY A 97 11.29 -3.36 7.18
N SER A 98 10.41 -2.40 7.54
CA SER A 98 10.82 -1.13 8.15
C SER A 98 11.41 -1.30 9.56
N TYR A 99 11.01 -2.34 10.28
CA TYR A 99 11.57 -2.74 11.57
C TYR A 99 12.73 -3.74 11.46
N GLY A 100 13.09 -4.16 10.24
CA GLY A 100 14.18 -5.10 10.00
C GLY A 100 13.91 -6.49 10.58
N LEU A 101 12.67 -6.96 10.48
CA LEU A 101 12.24 -8.28 10.95
C LEU A 101 12.17 -9.28 9.78
N ASP A 102 12.43 -10.55 10.07
CA ASP A 102 12.12 -11.64 9.16
C ASP A 102 10.61 -11.89 9.19
N LEU A 103 10.01 -12.14 8.03
CA LEU A 103 8.63 -12.61 7.87
C LEU A 103 8.66 -14.08 7.46
N TYR A 104 7.87 -14.93 8.12
CA TYR A 104 7.67 -16.30 7.71
C TYR A 104 6.20 -16.60 7.45
N ASP A 105 5.95 -17.18 6.28
CA ASP A 105 4.66 -17.67 5.83
C ASP A 105 4.69 -19.22 5.78
N PRO A 106 4.04 -19.92 6.73
CA PRO A 106 3.96 -21.37 6.74
C PRO A 106 3.10 -21.95 5.61
N GLN A 107 2.20 -21.19 5.00
CA GLN A 107 1.36 -21.64 3.88
C GLN A 107 2.18 -21.72 2.59
N SER A 108 3.17 -20.85 2.39
CA SER A 108 4.14 -20.93 1.29
C SER A 108 5.48 -21.56 1.67
N GLU A 109 5.66 -21.91 2.96
CA GLU A 109 6.92 -22.36 3.57
C GLU A 109 8.10 -21.40 3.29
N GLN A 110 7.82 -20.09 3.20
CA GLN A 110 8.79 -19.10 2.77
C GLN A 110 9.23 -18.20 3.93
N LEU A 111 10.54 -18.12 4.15
CA LEU A 111 11.17 -17.06 4.94
C LEU A 111 11.54 -15.90 4.02
N VAL A 112 11.06 -14.71 4.34
CA VAL A 112 11.40 -13.47 3.64
C VAL A 112 12.24 -12.60 4.59
N PRO A 113 13.56 -12.46 4.35
CA PRO A 113 14.40 -11.61 5.17
C PRO A 113 14.07 -10.13 4.91
N PRO A 114 14.38 -9.21 5.84
CA PRO A 114 14.03 -7.79 5.73
C PRO A 114 14.65 -7.09 4.53
N ALA A 115 15.79 -7.59 4.03
CA ALA A 115 16.41 -7.08 2.82
C ALA A 115 15.62 -7.43 1.55
N SER A 116 14.82 -8.50 1.59
CA SER A 116 13.92 -8.94 0.53
C SER A 116 12.49 -8.47 0.75
N LEU A 117 12.15 -8.06 1.97
CA LEU A 117 10.90 -7.39 2.25
C LEU A 117 10.88 -6.02 1.56
N PRO A 118 9.70 -5.60 1.07
CA PRO A 118 9.58 -4.27 0.52
C PRO A 118 9.89 -3.27 1.63
N GLN A 119 10.98 -2.51 1.49
CA GLN A 119 11.36 -1.52 2.49
C GLN A 119 10.42 -0.32 2.38
N ASP A 120 10.18 0.36 3.51
CA ASP A 120 9.47 1.65 3.64
C ASP A 120 10.06 2.78 2.76
N ARG A 121 11.11 2.46 2.00
CA ARG A 121 11.70 3.32 0.99
C ARG A 121 11.08 3.19 -0.40
N ALA A 122 10.15 2.27 -0.67
CA ALA A 122 9.48 2.16 -1.97
C ALA A 122 8.22 1.27 -2.03
N VAL A 123 7.44 1.10 -0.96
CA VAL A 123 6.05 0.57 -1.10
C VAL A 123 5.07 1.40 -0.27
N ARG A 124 4.83 2.63 -0.70
CA ARG A 124 3.45 2.94 -1.08
C ARG A 124 3.19 2.13 -2.34
N ASP A 125 2.01 1.57 -2.56
CA ASP A 125 1.60 1.21 -3.93
C ASP A 125 1.48 2.51 -4.74
N ASP A 126 2.61 3.21 -4.92
CA ASP A 126 2.73 4.46 -5.63
C ASP A 126 2.68 4.08 -7.10
N VAL A 127 1.47 4.08 -7.65
CA VAL A 127 1.27 4.07 -9.08
C VAL A 127 1.80 5.40 -9.58
N ALA A 128 2.93 5.35 -10.30
CA ALA A 128 3.54 6.56 -10.83
C ALA A 128 2.72 7.16 -11.99
N ARG A 129 1.88 6.33 -12.63
CA ARG A 129 1.20 6.67 -13.87
C ARG A 129 -0.05 5.81 -14.10
N VAL A 130 -1.14 6.48 -14.47
CA VAL A 130 -2.39 5.88 -14.97
C VAL A 130 -2.63 6.39 -16.38
N GLU A 131 -3.09 5.54 -17.29
CA GLU A 131 -3.36 5.90 -18.69
C GLU A 131 -4.73 5.42 -19.13
N GLY A 132 -5.33 6.17 -20.05
CA GLY A 132 -6.60 5.81 -20.69
C GLY A 132 -6.95 6.81 -21.77
N TRP A 133 -8.21 6.85 -22.15
CA TRP A 133 -8.74 7.79 -23.11
C TRP A 133 -10.14 8.23 -22.68
N VAL A 134 -10.53 9.43 -23.09
CA VAL A 134 -11.89 9.96 -22.94
C VAL A 134 -12.32 10.62 -24.25
N THR A 135 -13.61 10.90 -24.42
CA THR A 135 -14.04 11.81 -25.48
C THR A 135 -13.70 13.26 -25.14
N GLU A 136 -13.55 14.11 -26.15
CA GLU A 136 -13.21 15.53 -25.96
C GLU A 136 -14.21 16.25 -25.02
N ASP A 137 -15.51 15.98 -25.19
CA ASP A 137 -16.58 16.53 -24.35
C ASP A 137 -16.48 16.13 -22.86
N HIS A 138 -15.73 15.07 -22.54
CA HIS A 138 -15.59 14.56 -21.18
C HIS A 138 -14.30 15.02 -20.48
N VAL A 139 -13.40 15.74 -21.15
CA VAL A 139 -12.13 16.22 -20.57
C VAL A 139 -12.39 17.10 -19.34
N VAL A 140 -13.28 18.09 -19.43
CA VAL A 140 -13.60 18.97 -18.30
C VAL A 140 -14.17 18.17 -17.11
N ARG A 141 -15.00 17.16 -17.40
CA ARG A 141 -15.59 16.31 -16.37
C ARG A 141 -14.53 15.45 -15.67
N LEU A 142 -13.58 14.91 -16.44
CA LEU A 142 -12.45 14.17 -15.90
C LEU A 142 -11.60 15.05 -14.97
N PHE A 143 -11.25 16.27 -15.40
CA PHE A 143 -10.46 17.20 -14.59
C PHE A 143 -11.13 17.54 -13.27
N ARG A 144 -12.44 17.83 -13.29
CA ARG A 144 -13.21 18.06 -12.06
C ARG A 144 -13.18 16.85 -11.13
N GLN A 145 -13.29 15.64 -11.68
CA GLN A 145 -13.28 14.40 -10.90
C GLN A 145 -11.91 14.13 -10.26
N ILE A 146 -10.82 14.23 -11.02
CA ILE A 146 -9.45 14.05 -10.49
C ILE A 146 -9.15 15.12 -9.46
N SER A 147 -9.52 16.38 -9.73
CA SER A 147 -9.33 17.49 -8.80
C SER A 147 -10.02 17.23 -7.46
N ALA A 148 -11.24 16.69 -7.47
CA ALA A 148 -11.95 16.30 -6.26
C ALA A 148 -11.22 15.19 -5.48
N TYR A 149 -10.60 14.23 -6.16
CA TYR A 149 -9.84 13.17 -5.50
C TYR A 149 -8.59 13.66 -4.78
N VAL A 150 -7.93 14.69 -5.32
CA VAL A 150 -6.69 15.26 -4.74
C VAL A 150 -6.92 16.54 -3.94
N GLY A 151 -8.18 16.96 -3.76
CA GLY A 151 -8.52 18.20 -3.06
C GLY A 151 -8.04 19.48 -3.76
N TYR A 152 -7.84 19.45 -5.08
CA TYR A 152 -7.55 20.63 -5.88
C TYR A 152 -8.84 21.44 -6.12
N ALA A 153 -8.76 22.75 -5.92
CA ALA A 153 -9.91 23.66 -6.06
C ALA A 153 -10.09 24.06 -7.52
N TYR A 154 -10.64 23.15 -8.33
CA TYR A 154 -10.91 23.39 -9.75
C TYR A 154 -11.96 24.49 -9.96
N ASP A 155 -11.65 25.49 -10.77
CA ASP A 155 -12.49 26.66 -11.05
C ASP A 155 -12.60 27.01 -12.55
N ASP A 156 -13.23 28.15 -12.85
CA ASP A 156 -13.48 28.60 -14.22
C ASP A 156 -12.18 28.98 -14.98
N LEU A 157 -11.11 29.33 -14.28
CA LEU A 157 -9.82 29.63 -14.90
C LEU A 157 -9.14 28.35 -15.41
N ASP A 158 -9.29 27.25 -14.66
CA ASP A 158 -8.81 25.94 -15.08
C ASP A 158 -9.54 25.48 -16.35
N GLU A 159 -10.85 25.66 -16.39
CA GLU A 159 -11.64 25.32 -17.59
C GLU A 159 -11.25 26.19 -18.80
N ALA A 160 -11.01 27.48 -18.58
CA ALA A 160 -10.51 28.37 -19.64
C ALA A 160 -9.13 27.94 -20.18
N ALA A 161 -8.27 27.36 -19.33
CA ALA A 161 -6.96 26.86 -19.74
C ALA A 161 -7.02 25.62 -20.64
N LEU A 162 -8.14 24.88 -20.63
CA LEU A 162 -8.37 23.72 -21.50
C LEU A 162 -8.91 24.11 -22.88
N VAL A 163 -9.46 25.33 -23.04
CA VAL A 163 -10.02 25.80 -24.31
C VAL A 163 -8.90 25.97 -25.35
N GLY A 164 -8.99 25.22 -26.44
CA GLY A 164 -7.97 25.21 -27.51
C GLY A 164 -6.65 24.54 -27.10
N ALA A 165 -6.56 23.97 -25.90
CA ALA A 165 -5.35 23.32 -25.40
C ALA A 165 -4.95 22.08 -26.22
N LEU A 166 -5.92 21.47 -26.91
CA LEU A 166 -5.74 20.24 -27.66
C LEU A 166 -5.44 20.48 -29.16
N ASP A 167 -5.69 21.69 -29.68
CA ASP A 167 -5.66 22.00 -31.12
C ASP A 167 -4.33 21.63 -31.79
N ASP A 168 -3.23 21.78 -31.05
CA ASP A 168 -1.86 21.50 -31.51
C ASP A 168 -1.25 20.22 -30.88
N THR A 169 -2.06 19.37 -30.24
CA THR A 169 -1.60 18.14 -29.57
C THR A 169 -1.72 16.90 -30.44
N SER A 170 -0.81 15.93 -30.25
CA SER A 170 -0.82 14.63 -30.92
C SER A 170 -0.05 13.60 -30.10
N ASP A 171 -0.66 12.43 -29.87
CA ASP A 171 -0.04 11.31 -29.16
C ASP A 171 1.12 10.66 -29.95
N GLU A 172 1.15 10.88 -31.27
CA GLU A 172 2.22 10.42 -32.17
C GLU A 172 3.51 11.27 -32.07
N VAL A 173 3.43 12.47 -31.47
CA VAL A 173 4.56 13.38 -31.31
C VAL A 173 5.08 13.32 -29.88
N VAL A 174 6.39 13.13 -29.71
CA VAL A 174 7.03 12.95 -28.39
C VAL A 174 6.73 14.09 -27.41
N ASP A 175 6.78 15.34 -27.90
CA ASP A 175 6.46 16.55 -27.13
C ASP A 175 5.08 17.12 -27.50
N GLY A 176 4.20 16.30 -28.09
CA GLY A 176 2.87 16.70 -28.58
C GLY A 176 1.78 16.67 -27.53
N TRP A 177 2.12 16.62 -26.24
CA TRP A 177 1.16 16.50 -25.15
C TRP A 177 0.96 17.84 -24.46
N PHE A 178 -0.30 18.24 -24.26
CA PHE A 178 -0.64 19.32 -23.34
C PHE A 178 -0.47 18.83 -21.90
N GLU A 179 0.20 19.62 -21.06
CA GLU A 179 0.43 19.28 -19.66
C GLU A 179 -0.30 20.24 -18.72
N TYR A 180 -0.99 19.69 -17.74
CA TYR A 180 -1.69 20.46 -16.72
C TYR A 180 -1.36 19.99 -15.31
N PRO A 181 -0.71 20.81 -14.46
CA PRO A 181 -0.43 20.45 -13.08
C PRO A 181 -1.67 20.66 -12.19
N LEU A 182 -2.11 19.62 -11.50
CA LEU A 182 -3.10 19.68 -10.41
C LEU A 182 -2.35 19.74 -9.08
N ALA A 183 -2.21 20.95 -8.54
CA ALA A 183 -1.50 21.25 -7.28
C ALA A 183 -2.29 20.83 -6.02
N GLY A 184 -2.88 19.64 -6.04
CA GLY A 184 -3.56 19.02 -4.90
C GLY A 184 -2.60 18.23 -4.00
N THR A 185 -3.18 17.41 -3.11
CA THR A 185 -2.45 16.46 -2.25
C THR A 185 -2.96 15.04 -2.53
N PRO A 186 -2.21 14.19 -3.26
CA PRO A 186 -0.90 14.47 -3.87
C PRO A 186 -0.98 15.39 -5.10
N THR A 187 0.15 16.00 -5.47
CA THR A 187 0.25 16.77 -6.72
C THR A 187 0.35 15.81 -7.90
N LEU A 188 -0.48 16.04 -8.92
CA LEU A 188 -0.53 15.23 -10.14
C LEU A 188 -0.30 16.12 -11.37
N VAL A 189 0.21 15.53 -12.45
CA VAL A 189 0.28 16.15 -13.77
C VAL A 189 -0.62 15.34 -14.70
N VAL A 190 -1.62 16.00 -15.28
CA VAL A 190 -2.48 15.41 -16.30
C VAL A 190 -1.95 15.82 -17.66
N ARG A 191 -1.63 14.84 -18.50
CA ARG A 191 -1.22 15.04 -19.89
C ARG A 191 -2.34 14.62 -20.82
N LEU A 192 -2.60 15.45 -21.82
CA LEU A 192 -3.63 15.22 -22.84
C LEU A 192 -3.01 15.27 -24.23
N ALA A 193 -3.43 14.37 -25.12
CA ALA A 193 -3.10 14.46 -26.52
C ALA A 193 -4.21 13.87 -27.40
N LEU A 194 -4.51 14.52 -28.52
CA LEU A 194 -5.40 13.96 -29.53
C LEU A 194 -4.77 12.72 -30.16
N SER A 195 -5.61 11.73 -30.46
CA SER A 195 -5.21 10.61 -31.31
C SER A 195 -5.59 10.90 -32.77
N PRO A 196 -4.63 11.07 -33.69
CA PRO A 196 -4.91 11.42 -35.09
C PRO A 196 -5.87 10.43 -35.75
N GLY A 197 -6.95 10.96 -36.34
CA GLY A 197 -7.98 10.14 -37.01
C GLY A 197 -9.01 9.51 -36.07
N SER A 198 -9.01 9.86 -34.79
CA SER A 198 -10.02 9.49 -33.80
C SER A 198 -10.66 10.74 -33.17
N ALA A 199 -11.81 10.55 -32.49
CA ALA A 199 -12.49 11.59 -31.71
C ALA A 199 -12.21 11.45 -30.20
N VAL A 200 -11.08 10.84 -29.85
CA VAL A 200 -10.68 10.56 -28.46
C VAL A 200 -9.44 11.37 -28.09
N VAL A 201 -9.36 11.70 -26.82
CA VAL A 201 -8.23 12.34 -26.18
C VAL A 201 -7.55 11.27 -25.31
N ASN A 202 -6.30 10.95 -25.61
CA ASN A 202 -5.50 10.13 -24.73
C ASN A 202 -5.15 10.93 -23.47
N VAL A 203 -5.26 10.27 -22.33
CA VAL A 203 -4.99 10.87 -21.02
C VAL A 203 -3.91 10.06 -20.32
N ARG A 204 -2.96 10.79 -19.75
CA ARG A 204 -1.96 10.23 -18.85
C ARG A 204 -1.91 11.05 -17.58
N VAL A 205 -2.14 10.41 -16.44
CA VAL A 205 -2.03 11.04 -15.13
C VAL A 205 -0.75 10.55 -14.47
N GLU A 206 0.14 11.47 -14.11
CA GLU A 206 1.44 11.16 -13.51
C GLU A 206 1.56 11.82 -12.13
N GLY A 207 2.22 11.13 -11.20
CA GLY A 207 2.46 11.64 -9.86
C GLY A 207 2.53 10.52 -8.83
N THR A 208 2.76 10.89 -7.58
CA THR A 208 2.83 9.93 -6.46
C THR A 208 1.40 9.57 -6.02
N MET A 209 0.82 8.50 -6.57
CA MET A 209 -0.56 8.07 -6.29
C MET A 209 -0.59 6.74 -5.55
N ASP A 210 -1.30 6.63 -4.42
CA ASP A 210 -1.57 5.30 -3.86
C ASP A 210 -2.51 4.48 -4.77
N LEU A 211 -2.61 3.16 -4.53
CA LEU A 211 -3.45 2.25 -5.32
C LEU A 211 -4.92 2.67 -5.35
N VAL A 212 -5.44 3.21 -4.25
CA VAL A 212 -6.86 3.62 -4.16
C VAL A 212 -7.11 4.82 -5.07
N LEU A 213 -6.22 5.81 -5.06
CA LEU A 213 -6.29 6.97 -5.94
C LEU A 213 -6.11 6.55 -7.40
N ALA A 214 -5.15 5.68 -7.69
CA ALA A 214 -4.92 5.18 -9.04
C ALA A 214 -6.15 4.45 -9.60
N THR A 215 -6.72 3.51 -8.85
CA THR A 215 -7.93 2.79 -9.25
C THR A 215 -9.14 3.71 -9.43
N ARG A 216 -9.28 4.76 -8.62
CA ARG A 216 -10.35 5.76 -8.79
C ARG A 216 -10.18 6.57 -10.07
N ILE A 217 -8.94 6.89 -10.45
CA ILE A 217 -8.62 7.58 -11.70
C ILE A 217 -8.86 6.66 -12.90
N GLU A 218 -8.42 5.40 -12.84
CA GLU A 218 -8.70 4.37 -13.85
C GLU A 218 -10.21 4.22 -14.07
N THR A 219 -10.97 4.07 -12.99
CA THR A 219 -12.44 3.95 -13.04
C THR A 219 -13.08 5.20 -13.65
N ALA A 220 -12.52 6.40 -13.39
CA ALA A 220 -13.04 7.63 -13.97
C ALA A 220 -12.79 7.69 -15.49
N LEU A 221 -11.64 7.19 -15.96
CA LEU A 221 -11.32 7.08 -17.38
C LEU A 221 -12.25 6.07 -18.08
N ASP A 222 -12.56 4.94 -17.45
CA ASP A 222 -13.43 3.90 -18.04
C ASP A 222 -14.90 4.32 -18.17
N LEU A 223 -15.35 5.27 -17.34
CA LEU A 223 -16.75 5.71 -17.28
C LEU A 223 -17.06 6.95 -18.12
N LEU A 224 -16.04 7.60 -18.66
CA LEU A 224 -16.13 8.86 -19.41
C LEU A 224 -15.78 8.62 -20.88
#